data_AF-A0A1J1GV04-F1
#
_entry.id   AF-A0A1J1GV04-F1
#
_cell.length_a   1.000
_cell.length_b   1.000
_cell.length_c   1.000
_cell.angle_alpha   90.00
_cell.angle_beta   90.00
_cell.angle_gamma   90.00
#
_symmetry.space_group_name_H-M   'P 1'
#
loop_
_entity.id
_entity.type
_entity.pdbx_description
1 polymer ?
#
loop_
_entity_poly.entity_id
_entity_poly.type
_entity_poly.pdbx_seq_one_letter_code
_entity_poly.pdbx_strand_id
1 'polypeptide(L)'
;MALLYNEGCENFEGDSAMCRMNICSIKQNKFDLSYCYLAEELVKVYHPLNNDSNVISRNIFKYERYGPYRHSRIIILSKDDQDGIVFLYEYNKLSYSYPTKTFLCRLRNINQTIALCESLDIYYIDNKLSFSSYDVINEKNDLPLKHLKNPNHKIIKSKYKDLFIKEHSCHHIKTRYISHRSCMYAICEKKNEDYMLCSDASYSGKLMFLDYYNRMNKKFIYLPESCLTRDSNFACNAYFCEINAKDKFFPCEHKEISAIKDIMPYSKRSEVMPIKQQIVHHEDNLSASALFAMTLMPFLILFVFFWCYIYKNFKKRRRRKIY
;
A
#
# COMPACT_ATOMS: atom_id res chain seq x y z
N MET A 1 -8.36 -2.41 -3.17
CA MET A 1 -7.23 -1.46 -3.11
C MET A 1 -6.49 -1.46 -4.44
N ALA A 2 -5.97 -0.30 -4.83
CA ALA A 2 -5.17 -0.11 -6.03
C ALA A 2 -4.01 0.84 -5.74
N LEU A 3 -2.90 0.67 -6.45
CA LEU A 3 -1.82 1.64 -6.49
C LEU A 3 -2.13 2.64 -7.59
N LEU A 4 -2.14 3.92 -7.27
CA LEU A 4 -2.05 5.01 -8.22
C LEU A 4 -0.58 5.37 -8.38
N TYR A 5 -0.10 5.40 -9.62
CA TYR A 5 1.21 5.92 -9.99
C TYR A 5 1.04 7.20 -10.81
N ASN A 6 1.73 8.25 -10.40
CA ASN A 6 1.60 9.61 -10.89
C ASN A 6 2.96 10.18 -11.29
N GLU A 7 3.12 10.50 -12.57
CA GLU A 7 4.30 11.23 -13.08
C GLU A 7 4.05 12.74 -13.23
N GLY A 8 2.84 13.20 -12.93
CA GLY A 8 2.45 14.62 -12.98
C GLY A 8 1.35 14.90 -13.99
N CYS A 9 0.94 16.17 -14.04
CA CYS A 9 -0.10 16.66 -14.95
C CYS A 9 0.37 17.91 -15.67
N GLU A 10 0.02 18.00 -16.96
CA GLU A 10 0.19 19.22 -17.75
C GLU A 10 -0.98 20.15 -17.43
N ASN A 11 -0.66 21.37 -16.95
CA ASN A 11 -1.61 22.45 -16.68
C ASN A 11 -2.83 22.05 -15.83
N PHE A 12 -2.60 21.61 -14.58
CA PHE A 12 -3.60 21.12 -13.61
C PHE A 12 -4.67 22.15 -13.14
N GLU A 13 -4.76 23.30 -13.80
CA GLU A 13 -5.73 24.36 -13.47
C GLU A 13 -6.91 24.43 -14.44
N GLY A 14 -6.82 23.81 -15.62
CA GLY A 14 -7.88 23.85 -16.62
C GLY A 14 -8.72 22.57 -16.71
N ASP A 15 -9.95 22.70 -17.23
CA ASP A 15 -10.85 21.57 -17.57
C ASP A 15 -10.30 20.64 -18.67
N SER A 16 -9.16 20.99 -19.26
CA SER A 16 -8.42 20.21 -20.26
C SER A 16 -7.14 19.59 -19.70
N ALA A 17 -6.90 19.66 -18.39
CA ALA A 17 -5.69 19.12 -17.78
C ALA A 17 -5.55 17.63 -18.10
N MET A 18 -4.34 17.27 -18.54
CA MET A 18 -3.98 15.91 -18.88
C MET A 18 -2.93 15.42 -17.92
N CYS A 19 -3.21 14.29 -17.26
CA CYS A 19 -2.35 13.72 -16.26
C CYS A 19 -1.71 12.42 -16.75
N ARG A 20 -0.40 12.30 -16.55
CA ARG A 20 0.34 11.07 -16.78
C ARG A 20 0.26 10.19 -15.55
N MET A 21 -0.87 9.52 -15.40
CA MET A 21 -1.22 8.71 -14.24
C MET A 21 -1.81 7.38 -14.65
N ASN A 22 -1.54 6.33 -13.89
CA ASN A 22 -2.25 5.07 -14.03
C ASN A 22 -2.64 4.49 -12.67
N ILE A 23 -3.75 3.76 -12.66
CA ILE A 23 -4.24 3.04 -11.49
C ILE A 23 -4.25 1.55 -11.73
N CYS A 24 -3.74 0.80 -10.76
CA CYS A 24 -3.45 -0.61 -10.93
C CYS A 24 -3.95 -1.38 -9.71
N SER A 25 -4.86 -2.32 -9.95
CA SER A 25 -5.38 -3.15 -8.86
C SER A 25 -4.26 -3.96 -8.22
N ILE A 26 -4.13 -3.89 -6.90
CA ILE A 26 -3.16 -4.70 -6.17
C ILE A 26 -3.75 -6.12 -6.05
N LYS A 27 -3.06 -7.10 -6.66
CA LYS A 27 -3.44 -8.51 -6.58
C LYS A 27 -2.53 -9.22 -5.58
N GLN A 28 -3.09 -9.69 -4.47
CA GLN A 28 -2.36 -10.48 -3.48
C GLN A 28 -2.19 -11.96 -3.90
N ASN A 29 -2.06 -12.24 -5.20
CA ASN A 29 -1.82 -13.60 -5.66
C ASN A 29 -0.36 -13.99 -5.36
N LYS A 30 -0.15 -15.17 -4.78
CA LYS A 30 1.17 -15.71 -4.43
C LYS A 30 2.04 -16.06 -5.64
N PHE A 31 1.47 -16.11 -6.85
CA PHE A 31 2.17 -16.61 -8.04
C PHE A 31 2.25 -15.62 -9.19
N ASP A 32 1.59 -14.46 -9.09
CA ASP A 32 1.57 -13.48 -10.17
C ASP A 32 2.38 -12.24 -9.81
N LEU A 33 3.17 -11.76 -10.79
CA LEU A 33 3.79 -10.46 -10.74
C LEU A 33 2.72 -9.37 -10.89
N SER A 34 2.88 -8.29 -10.13
CA SER A 34 1.99 -7.13 -10.20
C SER A 34 2.65 -6.03 -11.03
N TYR A 35 1.89 -5.46 -11.96
CA TYR A 35 2.37 -4.43 -12.88
C TYR A 35 1.52 -3.18 -12.73
N CYS A 36 2.19 -2.04 -12.76
CA CYS A 36 1.58 -0.72 -12.85
C CYS A 36 2.36 0.19 -13.80
N TYR A 37 2.33 -0.16 -15.08
CA TYR A 37 2.96 0.63 -16.12
C TYR A 37 2.09 1.81 -16.50
N LEU A 38 2.69 2.95 -16.84
CA LEU A 38 1.94 4.07 -17.39
C LEU A 38 1.47 3.74 -18.81
N ALA A 39 0.19 3.93 -19.08
CA ALA A 39 -0.30 3.90 -20.44
C ALA A 39 0.23 5.11 -21.22
N GLU A 40 0.34 4.99 -22.54
CA GLU A 40 0.65 6.13 -23.41
C GLU A 40 -0.45 7.20 -23.38
N GLU A 41 -1.69 6.78 -23.14
CA GLU A 41 -2.84 7.68 -23.06
C GLU A 41 -2.84 8.46 -21.74
N LEU A 42 -2.88 9.78 -21.85
CA LEU A 42 -3.06 10.68 -20.71
C LEU A 42 -4.49 10.61 -20.18
N VAL A 43 -4.62 10.72 -18.86
CA VAL A 43 -5.92 10.70 -18.18
C VAL A 43 -6.44 12.14 -18.10
N LYS A 44 -7.65 12.37 -18.63
CA LYS A 44 -8.27 13.69 -18.57
C LYS A 44 -8.83 13.98 -17.17
N VAL A 45 -8.61 15.20 -16.71
CA VAL A 45 -9.20 15.71 -15.47
C VAL A 45 -10.52 16.40 -15.77
N TYR A 46 -11.51 16.16 -14.92
CA TYR A 46 -12.83 16.77 -14.99
C TYR A 46 -13.15 17.46 -13.67
N HIS A 47 -13.57 18.72 -13.76
CA HIS A 47 -14.06 19.51 -12.64
C HIS A 47 -15.60 19.59 -12.72
N PRO A 48 -16.34 18.93 -11.82
CA PRO A 48 -17.79 19.06 -11.81
C PRO A 48 -18.20 20.49 -11.45
N LEU A 49 -19.09 21.09 -12.27
CA LEU A 49 -19.42 22.52 -12.28
C LEU A 49 -20.19 23.07 -11.06
N ASN A 50 -20.59 22.24 -10.10
CA ASN A 50 -21.11 22.64 -8.79
C ASN A 50 -21.35 21.39 -7.97
N ASN A 51 -20.72 21.26 -6.81
CA ASN A 51 -20.99 20.14 -5.92
C ASN A 51 -21.10 20.59 -4.46
N ASP A 52 -22.00 21.56 -4.22
CA ASP A 52 -22.36 22.07 -2.88
C ASP A 52 -22.86 20.96 -1.92
N SER A 53 -23.17 19.77 -2.44
CA SER A 53 -23.65 18.62 -1.67
C SER A 53 -22.53 17.86 -0.92
N ASN A 54 -21.27 18.06 -1.32
CA ASN A 54 -20.14 17.31 -0.79
C ASN A 54 -19.47 18.04 0.38
N VAL A 55 -19.42 17.38 1.55
CA VAL A 55 -18.67 17.87 2.71
C VAL A 55 -17.33 17.14 2.75
N ILE A 56 -16.47 17.40 1.76
CA ILE A 56 -15.18 16.71 1.61
C ILE A 56 -14.24 17.01 2.78
N SER A 57 -14.36 18.18 3.41
CA SER A 57 -13.64 18.53 4.65
C SER A 57 -13.89 17.57 5.82
N ARG A 58 -14.90 16.69 5.74
CA ARG A 58 -15.18 15.62 6.72
C ARG A 58 -15.01 14.21 6.13
N ASN A 59 -14.37 14.08 4.96
CA ASN A 59 -14.33 12.87 4.15
C ASN A 59 -15.71 12.28 3.88
N ILE A 60 -16.66 13.12 3.47
CA ILE A 60 -18.01 12.69 3.12
C ILE A 60 -18.36 13.24 1.74
N PHE A 61 -18.80 12.37 0.84
CA PHE A 61 -19.22 12.76 -0.50
C PHE A 61 -20.42 11.94 -0.96
N LYS A 62 -21.21 12.47 -1.87
CA LYS A 62 -22.25 11.73 -2.57
C LYS A 62 -21.62 11.07 -3.80
N TYR A 63 -21.73 9.75 -3.90
CA TYR A 63 -21.20 9.04 -5.05
C TYR A 63 -22.21 9.08 -6.19
N GLU A 64 -21.99 9.97 -7.14
CA GLU A 64 -22.91 10.18 -8.25
C GLU A 64 -22.41 9.50 -9.53
N ARG A 65 -23.36 9.20 -10.42
CA ARG A 65 -23.02 8.77 -11.77
C ARG A 65 -22.72 10.01 -12.62
N TYR A 66 -21.46 10.18 -12.96
CA TYR A 66 -21.04 11.18 -13.93
C TYR A 66 -21.24 10.60 -15.34
N GLY A 67 -21.81 11.39 -16.26
CA GLY A 67 -22.34 10.96 -17.56
C GLY A 67 -21.40 10.07 -18.41
N PRO A 68 -21.92 9.43 -19.48
CA PRO A 68 -21.20 8.39 -20.20
C PRO A 68 -19.91 8.92 -20.80
N TYR A 69 -18.81 8.22 -20.54
CA TYR A 69 -17.47 8.61 -20.99
C TYR A 69 -16.69 7.37 -21.42
N ARG A 70 -16.19 7.39 -22.67
CA ARG A 70 -15.54 6.25 -23.33
C ARG A 70 -14.02 6.17 -23.10
N HIS A 71 -13.53 6.76 -22.02
CA HIS A 71 -12.12 6.71 -21.65
C HIS A 71 -11.96 6.85 -20.13
N SER A 72 -10.79 6.48 -19.62
CA SER A 72 -10.47 6.70 -18.22
C SER A 72 -10.37 8.19 -17.92
N ARG A 73 -10.86 8.62 -16.76
CA ARG A 73 -10.83 10.03 -16.35
C ARG A 73 -10.67 10.18 -14.84
N ILE A 74 -10.24 11.38 -14.44
CA ILE A 74 -10.18 11.82 -13.05
C ILE A 74 -11.29 12.83 -12.82
N ILE A 75 -12.04 12.67 -11.73
CA ILE A 75 -13.09 13.61 -11.32
C ILE A 75 -12.67 14.21 -9.99
N ILE A 76 -12.34 15.49 -10.00
CA ILE A 76 -11.89 16.19 -8.78
C ILE A 76 -13.10 16.40 -7.86
N LEU A 77 -13.03 15.83 -6.66
CA LEU A 77 -14.05 16.02 -5.62
C LEU A 77 -13.69 17.20 -4.70
N SER A 78 -12.40 17.38 -4.44
CA SER A 78 -11.85 18.51 -3.69
C SER A 78 -10.42 18.76 -4.11
N LYS A 79 -10.05 20.03 -4.21
CA LYS A 79 -8.68 20.51 -4.39
C LYS A 79 -8.48 21.64 -3.39
N ASP A 80 -7.72 21.37 -2.35
CA ASP A 80 -7.36 22.34 -1.33
C ASP A 80 -5.86 22.23 -1.08
N ASP A 81 -5.15 23.35 -1.10
CA ASP A 81 -3.69 23.37 -0.92
C ASP A 81 -3.25 22.92 0.49
N GLN A 82 -4.18 22.89 1.45
CA GLN A 82 -3.98 22.43 2.83
C GLN A 82 -4.49 21.00 3.03
N ASP A 83 -5.69 20.70 2.52
CA ASP A 83 -6.34 19.42 2.74
C ASP A 83 -6.01 18.37 1.67
N GLY A 84 -5.26 18.73 0.63
CA GLY A 84 -4.88 17.86 -0.47
C GLY A 84 -5.95 17.72 -1.55
N ILE A 85 -5.70 16.82 -2.49
CA ILE A 85 -6.54 16.57 -3.66
C ILE A 85 -7.24 15.23 -3.47
N VAL A 86 -8.57 15.24 -3.46
CA VAL A 86 -9.41 14.04 -3.39
C VAL A 86 -10.18 13.92 -4.70
N PHE A 87 -10.14 12.75 -5.32
CA PHE A 87 -10.73 12.55 -6.63
C PHE A 87 -11.17 11.11 -6.87
N LEU A 88 -12.10 10.94 -7.81
CA LEU A 88 -12.46 9.64 -8.36
C LEU A 88 -11.59 9.37 -9.58
N TYR A 89 -10.98 8.19 -9.64
CA TYR A 89 -10.40 7.65 -10.86
C TYR A 89 -11.40 6.66 -11.46
N GLU A 90 -12.00 7.02 -12.59
CA GLU A 90 -12.87 6.16 -13.37
C GLU A 90 -12.04 5.40 -14.41
N TYR A 91 -11.89 4.10 -14.22
CA TYR A 91 -11.09 3.24 -15.08
C TYR A 91 -11.94 2.64 -16.21
N ASN A 92 -11.60 2.99 -17.46
CA ASN A 92 -12.36 2.56 -18.64
C ASN A 92 -11.44 2.29 -19.85
N LYS A 93 -10.63 1.24 -19.76
CA LYS A 93 -9.70 0.83 -20.83
C LYS A 93 -10.40 0.30 -22.10
N LEU A 94 -11.62 -0.22 -21.97
CA LEU A 94 -12.35 -0.86 -23.07
C LEU A 94 -13.34 0.10 -23.76
N SER A 95 -13.26 1.39 -23.43
CA SER A 95 -14.06 2.46 -24.03
C SER A 95 -15.57 2.21 -23.97
N TYR A 96 -16.04 1.52 -22.93
CA TYR A 96 -17.46 1.29 -22.70
C TYR A 96 -18.16 2.61 -22.37
N SER A 97 -19.49 2.62 -22.44
CA SER A 97 -20.27 3.81 -22.07
C SER A 97 -20.13 4.19 -20.59
N TYR A 98 -19.71 3.27 -19.74
CA TYR A 98 -19.54 3.46 -18.29
C TYR A 98 -18.20 2.87 -17.84
N PRO A 99 -17.58 3.41 -16.77
CA PRO A 99 -16.32 2.88 -16.25
C PRO A 99 -16.50 1.45 -15.74
N THR A 100 -15.47 0.65 -15.99
CA THR A 100 -15.43 -0.74 -15.52
C THR A 100 -15.22 -0.83 -14.01
N LYS A 101 -14.46 0.13 -13.46
CA LYS A 101 -14.21 0.29 -12.03
C LYS A 101 -14.02 1.77 -11.72
N THR A 102 -14.42 2.17 -10.52
CA THR A 102 -14.11 3.51 -9.98
C THR A 102 -13.33 3.34 -8.69
N PHE A 103 -12.33 4.19 -8.49
CA PHE A 103 -11.52 4.23 -7.29
C PHE A 103 -11.57 5.62 -6.68
N LEU A 104 -11.63 5.69 -5.34
CA LEU A 104 -11.43 6.93 -4.62
C LEU A 104 -9.96 7.04 -4.22
N CYS A 105 -9.35 8.15 -4.60
CA CYS A 105 -7.95 8.44 -4.42
C CYS A 105 -7.77 9.76 -3.66
N ARG A 106 -6.60 9.88 -3.02
CA ARG A 106 -6.12 11.11 -2.41
C ARG A 106 -4.65 11.30 -2.78
N LEU A 107 -4.28 12.55 -3.02
CA LEU A 107 -2.89 13.00 -3.06
C LEU A 107 -2.73 14.17 -2.10
N ARG A 108 -1.63 14.24 -1.35
CA ARG A 108 -1.32 15.41 -0.53
C ARG A 108 -1.03 16.64 -1.40
N ASN A 109 -0.36 16.43 -2.53
CA ASN A 109 -0.13 17.45 -3.56
C ASN A 109 -0.02 16.76 -4.94
N ILE A 110 -0.12 17.54 -6.02
CA ILE A 110 -0.11 16.99 -7.39
C ILE A 110 1.21 16.32 -7.78
N ASN A 111 2.31 16.65 -7.11
CA ASN A 111 3.63 16.08 -7.37
C ASN A 111 3.87 14.76 -6.61
N GLN A 112 2.94 14.35 -5.74
CA GLN A 112 3.06 13.09 -5.03
C GLN A 112 2.95 11.94 -6.03
N THR A 113 3.99 11.11 -6.07
CA THR A 113 4.17 10.12 -7.13
C THR A 113 3.32 8.87 -6.97
N ILE A 114 2.92 8.54 -5.75
CA ILE A 114 2.16 7.32 -5.47
C ILE A 114 1.09 7.54 -4.40
N ALA A 115 -0.03 6.82 -4.55
CA ALA A 115 -1.08 6.74 -3.53
C ALA A 115 -1.77 5.37 -3.53
N LEU A 116 -2.34 5.00 -2.40
CA LEU A 116 -3.20 3.82 -2.28
C LEU A 116 -4.67 4.23 -2.35
N CYS A 117 -5.34 3.80 -3.40
CA CYS A 117 -6.74 4.08 -3.62
C CYS A 117 -7.62 2.89 -3.25
N GLU A 118 -8.86 3.16 -2.88
CA GLU A 118 -9.85 2.12 -2.61
C GLU A 118 -10.92 2.08 -3.69
N SER A 119 -11.34 0.87 -4.07
CA SER A 119 -12.37 0.66 -5.09
C SER A 119 -13.74 0.98 -4.52
N LEU A 120 -14.56 1.68 -5.29
CA LEU A 120 -15.96 1.92 -4.98
C LEU A 120 -16.81 0.76 -5.48
N ASP A 121 -17.77 0.37 -4.65
CA ASP A 121 -18.82 -0.56 -5.06
C ASP A 121 -19.85 0.19 -5.94
N ILE A 122 -20.24 -0.40 -7.06
CA ILE A 122 -21.26 0.15 -7.95
C ILE A 122 -22.63 0.27 -7.25
N TYR A 123 -22.90 -0.56 -6.24
CA TYR A 123 -24.13 -0.49 -5.45
C TYR A 123 -24.18 0.73 -4.52
N TYR A 124 -23.09 1.47 -4.39
CA TYR A 124 -23.04 2.71 -3.62
C TYR A 124 -23.38 3.96 -4.41
N ILE A 125 -23.69 3.84 -5.71
CA ILE A 125 -24.19 4.97 -6.51
C ILE A 125 -25.42 5.58 -5.82
N ASP A 126 -25.51 6.90 -5.88
CA ASP A 126 -26.50 7.79 -5.27
C ASP A 126 -26.49 7.83 -3.73
N ASN A 127 -25.65 7.01 -3.08
CA ASN A 127 -25.48 7.05 -1.64
C ASN A 127 -24.46 8.11 -1.22
N LYS A 128 -24.70 8.67 -0.02
CA LYS A 128 -23.70 9.46 0.70
C LYS A 128 -22.71 8.51 1.37
N LEU A 129 -21.43 8.64 1.06
CA LEU A 129 -20.35 7.79 1.53
C LEU A 129 -19.43 8.55 2.48
N SER A 130 -18.86 7.83 3.44
CA SER A 130 -17.73 8.29 4.26
C SER A 130 -16.53 7.39 4.04
N PHE A 131 -15.34 7.96 4.26
CA PHE A 131 -14.08 7.24 4.13
C PHE A 131 -13.04 7.74 5.13
N SER A 132 -12.06 6.91 5.43
CA SER A 132 -10.84 7.26 6.15
C SER A 132 -9.76 7.67 5.16
N SER A 133 -8.99 8.70 5.49
CA SER A 133 -7.84 9.11 4.71
C SER A 133 -6.58 9.22 5.55
N TYR A 134 -5.44 8.89 4.95
CA TYR A 134 -4.16 8.83 5.64
C TYR A 134 -3.09 9.48 4.79
N ASP A 135 -2.20 10.24 5.42
CA ASP A 135 -0.96 10.71 4.80
C ASP A 135 0.22 10.14 5.62
N VAL A 136 1.09 9.35 4.98
CA VAL A 136 2.29 8.78 5.60
C VAL A 136 3.49 9.60 5.17
N ILE A 137 4.11 10.27 6.14
CA ILE A 137 5.21 11.20 5.92
C ILE A 137 6.46 10.75 6.67
N ASN A 138 7.61 11.23 6.21
CA ASN A 138 8.86 10.99 6.91
C ASN A 138 8.88 11.80 8.22
N GLU A 139 9.31 11.17 9.31
CA GLU A 139 9.47 11.82 10.61
C GLU A 139 10.39 13.05 10.55
N LYS A 140 11.40 13.04 9.69
CA LYS A 140 12.34 14.16 9.47
C LYS A 140 11.72 15.34 8.73
N ASN A 141 10.48 15.21 8.25
CA ASN A 141 9.82 16.25 7.49
C ASN A 141 9.14 17.24 8.46
N ASP A 142 9.79 18.38 8.68
CA ASP A 142 9.37 19.44 9.61
C ASP A 142 8.33 20.42 9.04
N LEU A 143 7.82 20.15 7.83
CA LEU A 143 6.75 20.95 7.25
C LEU A 143 5.58 21.05 8.25
N PRO A 144 5.12 22.26 8.59
CA PRO A 144 4.08 22.45 9.59
C PRO A 144 2.87 21.63 9.18
N LEU A 145 2.57 20.61 9.97
CA LEU A 145 1.36 19.83 9.89
C LEU A 145 0.23 20.76 10.26
N LYS A 146 -0.26 21.52 9.27
CA LYS A 146 -1.44 22.36 9.45
C LYS A 146 -2.53 21.44 10.00
N HIS A 147 -3.20 21.89 11.05
CA HIS A 147 -4.24 21.13 11.72
C HIS A 147 -5.41 20.92 10.74
N LEU A 148 -5.32 19.89 9.91
CA LEU A 148 -6.47 19.31 9.22
C LEU A 148 -7.51 19.07 10.30
N LYS A 149 -8.67 19.74 10.26
CA LYS A 149 -9.76 19.61 11.25
C LYS A 149 -10.67 18.40 10.98
N ASN A 150 -10.28 17.57 10.00
CA ASN A 150 -11.04 16.42 9.59
C ASN A 150 -10.82 15.24 10.54
N PRO A 151 -11.85 14.76 11.26
CA PRO A 151 -11.72 13.63 12.17
C PRO A 151 -11.53 12.28 11.45
N ASN A 152 -11.76 12.21 10.14
CA ASN A 152 -11.53 10.99 9.37
C ASN A 152 -10.17 10.99 8.66
N HIS A 153 -9.35 12.00 8.92
CA HIS A 153 -8.02 12.11 8.35
C HIS A 153 -6.96 11.88 9.43
N LYS A 154 -5.91 11.12 9.09
CA LYS A 154 -4.81 10.82 10.01
C LYS A 154 -3.46 10.99 9.31
N ILE A 155 -2.58 11.75 9.94
CA ILE A 155 -1.19 11.89 9.50
C ILE A 155 -0.34 10.93 10.32
N ILE A 156 0.40 10.07 9.63
CA ILE A 156 1.29 9.09 10.24
C ILE A 156 2.72 9.56 9.99
N LYS A 157 3.44 9.89 11.06
CA LYS A 157 4.87 10.10 10.99
C LYS A 157 5.55 8.75 11.10
N SER A 158 6.32 8.41 10.07
CA SER A 158 6.96 7.10 10.00
C SER A 158 8.47 7.22 9.89
N LYS A 159 9.13 6.28 10.57
CA LYS A 159 10.57 6.07 10.47
C LYS A 159 10.84 5.06 9.37
N TYR A 160 11.35 5.55 8.25
CA TYR A 160 11.73 4.70 7.14
C TYR A 160 13.03 3.96 7.44
N LYS A 161 13.03 2.66 7.12
CA LYS A 161 14.21 1.80 7.14
C LYS A 161 15.01 1.93 5.85
N ASP A 162 16.32 1.71 5.93
CA ASP A 162 17.18 1.59 4.77
C ASP A 162 17.02 0.21 4.13
N LEU A 163 16.32 0.18 3.00
CA LEU A 163 16.04 -1.04 2.26
C LEU A 163 16.87 -1.13 0.98
N PHE A 164 17.26 -2.35 0.65
CA PHE A 164 17.96 -2.70 -0.57
C PHE A 164 17.19 -3.76 -1.32
N ILE A 165 17.09 -3.62 -2.64
CA ILE A 165 16.52 -4.63 -3.52
C ILE A 165 17.63 -5.40 -4.23
N LYS A 166 17.39 -6.69 -4.48
CA LYS A 166 18.26 -7.54 -5.29
C LYS A 166 17.44 -8.47 -6.17
N GLU A 167 17.75 -8.52 -7.46
CA GLU A 167 17.31 -9.59 -8.35
C GLU A 167 18.23 -10.79 -8.21
N HIS A 168 17.67 -11.94 -7.85
CA HIS A 168 18.35 -13.21 -7.66
C HIS A 168 18.18 -14.11 -8.90
N SER A 169 18.17 -15.43 -8.72
CA SER A 169 17.93 -16.42 -9.75
C SER A 169 16.58 -16.25 -10.43
N CYS A 170 16.57 -16.51 -11.74
CA CYS A 170 15.36 -16.62 -12.53
C CYS A 170 15.12 -18.07 -12.89
N HIS A 171 13.88 -18.51 -12.75
CA HIS A 171 13.44 -19.86 -13.07
C HIS A 171 12.50 -19.81 -14.27
N HIS A 172 12.60 -20.81 -15.14
CA HIS A 172 11.67 -20.96 -16.23
C HIS A 172 10.47 -21.78 -15.75
N ILE A 173 9.31 -21.15 -15.68
CA ILE A 173 8.06 -21.79 -15.29
C ILE A 173 7.36 -22.25 -16.57
N LYS A 174 7.17 -23.56 -16.69
CA LYS A 174 6.45 -24.18 -17.81
C LYS A 174 5.26 -24.98 -17.27
N THR A 175 4.07 -24.60 -17.69
CA THR A 175 2.84 -25.37 -17.53
C THR A 175 2.35 -25.83 -18.91
N ARG A 176 1.21 -26.53 -18.99
CA ARG A 176 0.61 -26.97 -20.25
C ARG A 176 0.31 -25.80 -21.22
N TYR A 177 0.03 -24.61 -20.69
CA TYR A 177 -0.42 -23.45 -21.48
C TYR A 177 0.49 -22.22 -21.35
N ILE A 178 1.37 -22.17 -20.35
CA ILE A 178 2.16 -20.98 -20.04
C ILE A 178 3.64 -21.35 -19.95
N SER A 179 4.48 -20.61 -20.67
CA SER A 179 5.94 -20.72 -20.63
C SER A 179 6.51 -19.34 -20.39
N HIS A 180 7.02 -19.04 -19.20
CA HIS A 180 7.61 -17.73 -18.90
C HIS A 180 8.78 -17.84 -17.93
N ARG A 181 9.70 -16.87 -18.03
CA ARG A 181 10.82 -16.72 -17.10
C ARG A 181 10.38 -15.82 -15.96
N SER A 182 10.48 -16.31 -14.73
CA SER A 182 10.18 -15.55 -13.52
C SER A 182 11.42 -15.39 -12.67
N CYS A 183 11.68 -14.18 -12.18
CA CYS A 183 12.87 -13.87 -11.37
C CYS A 183 12.46 -13.64 -9.91
N MET A 184 13.31 -14.07 -8.99
CA MET A 184 13.14 -13.80 -7.57
C MET A 184 13.73 -12.43 -7.21
N TYR A 185 13.00 -11.64 -6.45
CA TYR A 185 13.38 -10.35 -5.92
C TYR A 185 13.41 -10.40 -4.39
N ALA A 186 14.54 -10.06 -3.80
CA ALA A 186 14.69 -9.96 -2.35
C ALA A 186 14.72 -8.49 -1.92
N ILE A 187 14.04 -8.19 -0.81
CA ILE A 187 14.16 -6.92 -0.09
C ILE A 187 14.94 -7.18 1.19
N CYS A 188 15.98 -6.40 1.40
CA CYS A 188 16.93 -6.56 2.48
C CYS A 188 17.01 -5.29 3.32
N GLU A 189 16.87 -5.45 4.64
CA GLU A 189 17.07 -4.37 5.61
C GLU A 189 18.54 -4.38 6.08
N LYS A 190 19.23 -3.24 5.96
CA LYS A 190 20.59 -3.09 6.48
C LYS A 190 20.51 -2.72 7.97
N LYS A 191 21.03 -3.60 8.85
CA LYS A 191 21.08 -3.33 10.29
C LYS A 191 22.43 -2.80 10.76
N ASN A 192 23.52 -3.28 10.17
CA ASN A 192 24.92 -2.88 10.39
C ASN A 192 25.70 -3.09 9.06
N GLU A 193 27.00 -2.77 9.00
CA GLU A 193 27.80 -2.90 7.76
C GLU A 193 27.80 -4.32 7.16
N ASP A 194 27.76 -5.37 8.00
CA ASP A 194 27.92 -6.76 7.56
C ASP A 194 26.63 -7.60 7.52
N TYR A 195 25.53 -7.14 8.13
CA TYR A 195 24.30 -7.94 8.28
C TYR A 195 23.11 -7.32 7.55
N MET A 196 22.66 -8.02 6.50
CA MET A 196 21.42 -7.77 5.80
C MET A 196 20.39 -8.87 6.09
N LEU A 197 19.21 -8.50 6.59
CA LEU A 197 18.08 -9.41 6.71
C LEU A 197 17.23 -9.32 5.46
N CYS A 198 17.26 -10.37 4.64
CA CYS A 198 16.54 -10.43 3.39
C CYS A 198 15.25 -11.23 3.50
N SER A 199 14.22 -10.73 2.85
CA SER A 199 12.93 -11.41 2.69
C SER A 199 12.57 -11.47 1.22
N ASP A 200 11.88 -12.54 0.82
CA ASP A 200 11.34 -12.63 -0.53
C ASP A 200 10.24 -11.57 -0.69
N ALA A 201 10.41 -10.72 -1.69
CA ALA A 201 9.42 -9.72 -2.10
C ALA A 201 8.73 -10.11 -3.42
N SER A 202 9.11 -11.26 -3.98
CA SER A 202 8.49 -11.80 -5.17
C SER A 202 7.05 -12.20 -4.87
N TYR A 203 6.15 -11.79 -5.76
CA TYR A 203 4.72 -12.14 -5.70
C TYR A 203 4.03 -11.57 -4.45
N SER A 204 2.72 -11.82 -4.27
CA SER A 204 1.86 -11.24 -3.20
C SER A 204 1.46 -9.76 -3.35
N GLY A 205 1.80 -9.12 -4.46
CA GLY A 205 1.43 -7.71 -4.71
C GLY A 205 2.27 -6.68 -3.94
N LYS A 206 3.28 -7.13 -3.18
CA LYS A 206 4.24 -6.27 -2.47
C LYS A 206 5.18 -5.55 -3.40
N LEU A 207 5.52 -6.15 -4.54
CA LEU A 207 6.40 -5.54 -5.54
C LEU A 207 5.59 -5.26 -6.80
N MET A 208 5.46 -3.99 -7.15
CA MET A 208 4.75 -3.53 -8.35
C MET A 208 5.74 -2.98 -9.37
N PHE A 209 5.80 -3.59 -10.54
CA PHE A 209 6.66 -3.18 -11.64
C PHE A 209 6.08 -1.96 -12.34
N LEU A 210 6.88 -0.91 -12.49
CA LEU A 210 6.46 0.32 -13.15
C LEU A 210 6.73 0.32 -14.67
N ASP A 211 7.51 -0.64 -15.15
CA ASP A 211 7.83 -0.81 -16.57
C ASP A 211 7.85 -2.30 -16.92
N TYR A 212 7.30 -2.63 -18.08
CA TYR A 212 7.28 -3.97 -18.64
C TYR A 212 8.41 -4.21 -19.66
N TYR A 213 8.82 -3.16 -20.40
CA TYR A 213 9.69 -3.29 -21.57
C TYR A 213 11.16 -3.06 -21.24
N ASN A 214 11.48 -2.25 -20.23
CA ASN A 214 12.86 -1.98 -19.89
C ASN A 214 13.49 -3.13 -19.09
N ARG A 215 14.18 -4.02 -19.82
CA ARG A 215 14.91 -5.15 -19.22
C ARG A 215 16.21 -4.75 -18.53
N MET A 216 16.76 -3.58 -18.89
CA MET A 216 18.05 -3.10 -18.39
C MET A 216 17.86 -2.39 -17.05
N ASN A 217 16.90 -1.46 -16.98
CA ASN A 217 16.57 -0.71 -15.78
C ASN A 217 15.14 -1.03 -15.35
N LYS A 218 14.98 -1.84 -14.32
CA LYS A 218 13.66 -2.19 -13.78
C LYS A 218 13.35 -1.31 -12.60
N LYS A 219 12.16 -0.70 -12.62
CA LYS A 219 11.65 0.20 -11.58
C LYS A 219 10.48 -0.46 -10.87
N PHE A 220 10.45 -0.32 -9.54
CA PHE A 220 9.48 -0.97 -8.69
C PHE A 220 8.96 -0.02 -7.63
N ILE A 221 7.69 -0.20 -7.25
CA ILE A 221 7.19 0.22 -5.95
C ILE A 221 7.12 -1.00 -5.05
N TYR A 222 7.79 -0.93 -3.91
CA TYR A 222 7.68 -1.90 -2.84
C TYR A 222 6.71 -1.39 -1.77
N LEU A 223 5.69 -2.20 -1.50
CA LEU A 223 4.67 -2.01 -0.48
C LEU A 223 4.80 -3.15 0.55
N PRO A 224 5.29 -2.87 1.77
CA PRO A 224 5.28 -3.83 2.86
C PRO A 224 3.89 -4.40 3.13
N GLU A 225 3.82 -5.57 3.77
CA GLU A 225 2.54 -6.23 4.14
C GLU A 225 1.61 -5.29 4.92
N SER A 226 2.18 -4.43 5.77
CA SER A 226 1.43 -3.46 6.57
C SER A 226 0.62 -2.48 5.70
N CYS A 227 1.07 -2.16 4.48
CA CYS A 227 0.33 -1.38 3.49
C CYS A 227 -0.91 -2.11 2.94
N LEU A 228 -0.81 -3.43 2.85
CA LEU A 228 -1.77 -4.30 2.16
C LEU A 228 -2.86 -4.83 3.10
N THR A 229 -2.60 -4.82 4.41
CA THR A 229 -3.57 -5.18 5.44
C THR A 229 -4.75 -4.21 5.48
N ARG A 230 -5.94 -4.69 5.85
CA ARG A 230 -7.15 -3.87 6.02
C ARG A 230 -7.30 -3.32 7.43
N ASP A 231 -6.30 -3.49 8.28
CA ASP A 231 -6.40 -3.15 9.69
C ASP A 231 -6.52 -1.63 9.90
N SER A 232 -7.22 -1.24 10.97
CA SER A 232 -7.49 0.15 11.35
C SER A 232 -6.23 0.94 11.70
N ASN A 233 -5.16 0.24 12.09
CA ASN A 233 -3.83 0.81 12.33
C ASN A 233 -3.02 0.81 11.04
N PHE A 234 -3.47 1.60 10.07
CA PHE A 234 -2.73 1.76 8.83
C PHE A 234 -1.32 2.29 9.11
N ALA A 235 -0.32 1.50 8.73
CA ALA A 235 1.09 1.83 8.77
C ALA A 235 1.70 1.38 7.44
N CYS A 236 2.14 2.30 6.60
CA CYS A 236 2.62 1.94 5.27
C CYS A 236 3.85 2.75 4.87
N ASN A 237 5.00 2.10 4.89
CA ASN A 237 6.25 2.68 4.44
C ASN A 237 6.49 2.20 3.02
N ALA A 238 6.09 3.01 2.04
CA ALA A 238 6.30 2.68 0.64
C ALA A 238 7.72 3.05 0.19
N TYR A 239 8.25 2.29 -0.77
CA TYR A 239 9.58 2.48 -1.30
C TYR A 239 9.57 2.42 -2.82
N PHE A 240 10.38 3.26 -3.45
CA PHE A 240 10.72 3.17 -4.86
C PHE A 240 12.10 2.51 -4.99
N CYS A 241 12.22 1.51 -5.85
CA CYS A 241 13.48 0.81 -6.07
C CYS A 241 13.79 0.78 -7.57
N GLU A 242 15.07 0.89 -7.92
CA GLU A 242 15.55 0.74 -9.30
C GLU A 242 16.76 -0.19 -9.33
N ILE A 243 16.76 -1.15 -10.25
CA ILE A 243 17.89 -2.05 -10.46
C ILE A 243 18.35 -1.98 -11.90
N ASN A 244 19.67 -2.06 -12.11
CA ASN A 244 20.28 -2.08 -13.42
C ASN A 244 21.16 -3.32 -13.70
N ALA A 245 21.28 -4.21 -12.71
CA ALA A 245 22.06 -5.43 -12.83
C ALA A 245 21.49 -6.55 -11.95
N LYS A 246 21.71 -7.78 -12.38
CA LYS A 246 21.39 -8.98 -11.60
C LYS A 246 22.40 -9.19 -10.48
N ASP A 247 21.97 -9.83 -9.40
CA ASP A 247 22.78 -10.31 -8.28
C ASP A 247 23.50 -9.21 -7.45
N LYS A 248 23.22 -7.93 -7.73
CA LYS A 248 23.70 -6.76 -6.98
C LYS A 248 22.58 -6.17 -6.10
N PHE A 249 22.98 -5.53 -5.00
CA PHE A 249 22.08 -4.79 -4.13
C PHE A 249 21.98 -3.34 -4.59
N PHE A 250 20.75 -2.83 -4.65
CA PHE A 250 20.47 -1.44 -4.97
C PHE A 250 19.65 -0.80 -3.86
N PRO A 251 19.98 0.42 -3.41
CA PRO A 251 19.18 1.10 -2.39
C PRO A 251 17.79 1.45 -2.93
N CYS A 252 16.79 1.38 -2.06
CA CYS A 252 15.46 1.87 -2.33
C CYS A 252 15.27 3.25 -1.69
N GLU A 253 14.61 4.15 -2.41
CA GLU A 253 14.22 5.46 -1.94
C GLU A 253 12.88 5.38 -1.21
N HIS A 254 12.75 6.00 -0.04
CA HIS A 254 11.46 6.10 0.64
C HIS A 254 10.51 7.01 -0.14
N LYS A 255 9.22 6.70 -0.13
CA LYS A 255 8.20 7.53 -0.77
C LYS A 255 7.06 7.80 0.21
N GLU A 256 6.81 9.09 0.44
CA GLU A 256 5.61 9.53 1.15
C GLU A 256 4.37 9.20 0.31
N ILE A 257 3.31 8.75 0.98
CA ILE A 257 2.07 8.33 0.31
C ILE A 257 0.85 8.87 1.01
N SER A 258 -0.25 8.90 0.25
CA SER A 258 -1.59 9.06 0.76
C SER A 258 -2.35 7.76 0.54
N ALA A 259 -3.31 7.49 1.42
CA ALA A 259 -4.17 6.33 1.30
C ALA A 259 -5.62 6.68 1.62
N ILE A 260 -6.53 5.98 0.93
CA ILE A 260 -7.96 5.94 1.25
C ILE A 260 -8.31 4.53 1.71
N LYS A 261 -9.08 4.45 2.80
CA LYS A 261 -9.62 3.20 3.33
C LYS A 261 -11.04 3.38 3.87
N ASP A 262 -11.68 2.26 4.17
CA ASP A 262 -12.95 2.15 4.89
C ASP A 262 -14.09 2.92 4.23
N ILE A 263 -14.18 2.89 2.90
CA ILE A 263 -15.30 3.49 2.20
C ILE A 263 -16.60 2.73 2.53
N MET A 264 -17.58 3.44 3.09
CA MET A 264 -18.87 2.87 3.46
C MET A 264 -20.02 3.90 3.40
N PRO A 265 -21.29 3.45 3.32
CA PRO A 265 -22.44 4.33 3.43
C PRO A 265 -22.43 5.12 4.74
N TYR A 266 -22.68 6.44 4.66
CA TYR A 266 -22.65 7.35 5.81
C TYR A 266 -23.62 6.93 6.92
N SER A 267 -24.75 6.31 6.58
CA SER A 267 -25.72 5.78 7.54
C SER A 267 -25.15 4.67 8.44
N LYS A 268 -24.17 3.89 7.96
CA LYS A 268 -23.53 2.81 8.73
C LYS A 268 -22.36 3.30 9.59
N ARG A 269 -22.01 4.59 9.49
CA ARG A 269 -20.87 5.17 10.21
C ARG A 269 -21.02 5.13 11.72
N SER A 270 -22.25 5.11 12.25
CA SER A 270 -22.53 5.02 13.69
C SER A 270 -21.92 3.78 14.34
N GLU A 271 -21.63 2.73 13.56
CA GLU A 271 -21.00 1.48 14.03
C GLU A 271 -19.46 1.55 14.09
N VAL A 272 -18.84 2.59 13.52
CA VAL A 272 -17.38 2.75 13.43
C VAL A 272 -16.98 4.01 14.20
N MET A 273 -16.25 3.83 15.30
CA MET A 273 -15.81 4.96 16.13
C MET A 273 -14.99 5.96 15.28
N PRO A 274 -15.29 7.27 15.34
CA PRO A 274 -14.50 8.27 14.63
C PRO A 274 -13.04 8.17 15.08
N ILE A 275 -12.13 8.19 14.09
CA ILE A 275 -10.69 8.21 14.35
C ILE A 275 -10.40 9.50 15.13
N LYS A 276 -9.97 9.41 16.39
CA LYS A 276 -9.48 10.61 17.08
C LYS A 276 -8.31 11.14 16.27
N GLN A 277 -8.31 12.45 15.97
CA GLN A 277 -7.17 13.11 15.34
C GLN A 277 -5.93 12.84 16.18
N GLN A 278 -5.02 12.07 15.62
CA GLN A 278 -3.78 11.68 16.27
C GLN A 278 -2.71 11.68 15.20
N ILE A 279 -1.70 12.53 15.38
CA ILE A 279 -0.40 12.25 14.81
C ILE A 279 0.06 10.98 15.51
N VAL A 280 0.09 9.87 14.78
CA VAL A 280 0.56 8.60 15.33
C VAL A 280 1.97 8.38 14.86
N HIS A 281 2.85 8.25 15.84
CA HIS A 281 4.20 7.78 15.65
C HIS A 281 4.15 6.26 15.63
N HIS A 282 4.46 5.66 14.48
CA HIS A 282 4.66 4.22 14.42
C HIS A 282 6.14 3.92 14.67
N GLU A 283 6.44 3.46 15.88
CA GLU A 283 7.70 2.77 16.16
C GLU A 283 7.53 1.29 15.84
N ASP A 284 8.19 0.81 14.79
CA ASP A 284 8.39 -0.62 14.54
C ASP A 284 9.42 -1.18 15.54
N ASN A 285 9.08 -1.18 16.83
CA ASN A 285 9.98 -1.58 17.92
C ASN A 285 9.89 -3.07 18.28
N LEU A 286 9.66 -3.94 17.29
CA LEU A 286 9.84 -5.38 17.46
C LEU A 286 10.98 -5.86 16.58
N SER A 287 12.18 -5.86 17.17
CA SER A 287 13.36 -6.47 16.58
C SER A 287 13.07 -7.94 16.27
N ALA A 288 13.64 -8.46 15.17
CA ALA A 288 13.52 -9.89 14.82
C ALA A 288 13.94 -10.79 15.99
N SER A 289 14.90 -10.37 16.81
CA SER A 289 15.31 -11.03 18.05
C SER A 289 14.19 -11.09 19.11
N ALA A 290 13.36 -10.06 19.24
CA ALA A 290 12.20 -10.07 20.14
C ALA A 290 11.10 -11.02 19.65
N LEU A 291 10.87 -11.08 18.33
CA LEU A 291 9.93 -12.04 17.71
C LEU A 291 10.41 -13.49 17.85
N PHE A 292 11.71 -13.74 17.69
CA PHE A 292 12.32 -15.04 17.97
C PHE A 292 12.23 -15.39 19.47
N ALA A 293 12.48 -14.44 20.37
CA ALA A 293 12.35 -14.69 21.80
C ALA A 293 10.89 -15.05 22.19
N MET A 294 9.89 -14.33 21.66
CA MET A 294 8.49 -14.59 21.96
C MET A 294 7.98 -15.93 21.41
N THR A 295 8.54 -16.43 20.31
CA THR A 295 8.14 -17.72 19.73
C THR A 295 8.92 -18.89 20.31
N LEU A 296 10.18 -18.70 20.71
CA LEU A 296 11.09 -19.78 21.10
C LEU A 296 11.12 -20.01 22.62
N MET A 297 10.83 -18.98 23.43
CA MET A 297 10.74 -19.11 24.89
C MET A 297 9.64 -20.08 25.37
N PRO A 298 8.41 -20.07 24.82
CA PRO A 298 7.38 -21.05 25.20
C PRO A 298 7.81 -22.49 24.90
N PHE A 299 8.50 -22.72 23.78
CA PHE A 299 9.02 -24.03 23.40
C PHE A 299 10.14 -24.49 24.34
N LEU A 300 11.07 -23.61 24.71
CA LEU A 300 12.13 -23.93 25.67
C LEU A 300 11.57 -24.30 27.05
N ILE A 301 10.55 -23.57 27.52
CA ILE A 301 9.88 -23.87 28.79
C ILE A 301 9.26 -25.27 28.74
N LEU A 302 8.51 -25.59 27.68
CA LEU A 302 7.93 -26.93 27.49
C LEU A 302 9.00 -28.02 27.43
N PHE A 303 10.13 -27.75 26.76
CA PHE A 303 11.23 -28.69 26.65
C PHE A 303 11.87 -29.01 28.01
N VAL A 304 12.04 -28.00 28.86
CA VAL A 304 12.53 -28.16 30.25
C VAL A 304 11.54 -28.99 31.07
N PHE A 305 10.23 -28.71 30.99
CA PHE A 305 9.22 -29.51 31.70
C PHE A 305 9.23 -30.97 31.25
N PHE A 306 9.37 -31.22 29.95
CA PHE A 306 9.43 -32.58 29.40
C PHE A 306 10.68 -33.32 29.90
N TRP A 307 11.84 -32.67 29.92
CA TRP A 307 13.06 -33.27 30.47
C TRP A 307 12.95 -33.50 31.99
N CYS A 308 12.45 -32.53 32.76
CA CYS A 308 12.22 -32.73 34.20
C CYS A 308 11.27 -33.91 34.47
N TYR A 309 10.22 -34.08 33.65
CA TYR A 309 9.29 -35.20 33.75
C TYR A 309 9.96 -36.55 33.43
N ILE A 310 10.72 -36.63 32.33
CA ILE A 310 11.49 -37.82 31.95
C ILE A 310 12.50 -38.17 33.05
N TYR A 311 13.26 -37.19 33.54
CA TYR A 311 14.26 -37.38 34.59
C TYR A 311 13.63 -37.90 35.89
N LYS A 312 12.48 -37.34 36.29
CA LYS A 312 11.73 -37.79 37.47
C LYS A 312 11.27 -39.25 37.31
N ASN A 313 10.77 -39.64 36.15
CA ASN A 313 10.36 -41.01 35.86
C ASN A 313 11.54 -42.00 35.81
N PHE A 314 12.68 -41.60 35.23
CA PHE A 314 13.91 -42.40 35.25
C PHE A 314 14.42 -42.61 36.68
N LYS A 315 14.47 -41.55 37.50
CA LYS A 315 14.89 -41.65 38.92
C LYS A 315 13.95 -42.56 39.72
N LYS A 316 12.64 -42.51 39.46
CA LYS A 316 11.63 -43.37 40.11
C LYS A 316 11.76 -44.84 39.71
N ARG A 317 12.06 -45.14 38.44
CA ARG A 317 12.35 -46.50 37.95
C ARG A 317 13.67 -47.06 38.51
N ARG A 318 14.70 -46.23 38.69
CA ARG A 318 15.98 -46.64 39.30
C ARG A 318 15.83 -47.04 40.78
N ARG A 319 15.01 -46.31 41.55
CA ARG A 319 14.74 -46.65 42.97
C ARG A 319 13.93 -47.94 43.16
N ARG A 320 13.10 -48.34 42.19
CA ARG A 320 12.36 -49.61 42.21
C ARG A 320 13.20 -50.84 41.84
N LYS A 321 14.43 -50.66 41.33
CA LYS A 321 15.36 -51.76 41.00
C LYS A 321 16.38 -52.05 42.11
N ILE A 322 16.35 -51.30 43.22
CA ILE A 322 17.29 -51.41 44.35
C ILE A 322 16.62 -52.01 45.61
N TYR A 323 15.35 -52.42 45.51
CA TYR A 323 14.65 -53.21 46.53
C TYR A 323 14.37 -54.61 46.00
#